data_AF-A0A508TEK0-F1
#
_entry.id   AF-A0A508TEK0-F1
#
_cell.length_a   1.000
_cell.length_b   1.000
_cell.length_c   1.000
_cell.angle_alpha   90.00
_cell.angle_beta   90.00
_cell.angle_gamma   90.00
#
_symmetry.space_group_name_H-M   'P 1'
#
loop_
_entity.id
_entity.type
_entity.pdbx_description
1 polymer ?
#
loop_
_entity_poly.entity_id
_entity_poly.type
_entity_poly.pdbx_seq_one_letter_code
_entity_poly.pdbx_strand_id
1 'polypeptide(L)' 'MTEWYFVWIDGPRGPEPQKWSAEGLWGQLGRQDVIVRFALNDVEAELPLDQLARLHPIPR' A
#
# COMPACT_ATOMS: atom_id res chain seq x y z
N MET A 1 4.93 -11.57 -13.64
CA MET A 1 3.78 -11.07 -12.84
C MET A 1 4.23 -9.78 -12.20
N THR A 2 3.42 -8.74 -12.28
CA THR A 2 3.75 -7.45 -11.65
C THR A 2 3.57 -7.61 -10.14
N GLU A 3 4.63 -7.39 -9.37
CA GLU A 3 4.54 -7.36 -7.91
C GLU A 3 3.74 -6.14 -7.47
N TRP A 4 2.80 -6.34 -6.55
CA TRP A 4 1.95 -5.29 -6.00
C TRP A 4 2.17 -5.13 -4.50
N TYR A 5 1.99 -3.90 -4.04
CA TYR A 5 2.11 -3.52 -2.64
C TYR A 5 0.88 -2.74 -2.20
N PHE A 6 0.41 -3.04 -1.00
CA PHE A 6 -0.51 -2.19 -0.27
C PHE A 6 0.29 -1.31 0.68
N VAL A 7 -0.01 -0.01 0.70
CA VAL A 7 0.81 0.98 1.38
C VAL A 7 -0.11 1.91 2.16
N TRP A 8 0.21 2.16 3.43
CA TRP A 8 -0.37 3.28 4.17
C TRP A 8 0.56 4.47 4.06
N ILE A 9 -0.01 5.63 3.76
CA ILE A 9 0.70 6.90 3.79
C ILE A 9 0.10 7.86 4.81
N ASP A 10 0.89 8.82 5.28
CA ASP A 10 0.45 9.95 6.09
C ASP A 10 -0.20 10.99 5.18
N GLY A 11 -1.54 10.98 5.19
CA GLY A 11 -2.37 11.89 4.42
C GLY A 11 -2.76 13.15 5.19
N PRO A 12 -3.23 14.21 4.52
CA PRO A 12 -3.63 15.46 5.16
C PRO A 12 -4.80 15.34 6.15
N ARG A 13 -5.51 14.20 6.17
CA ARG A 13 -6.63 13.90 7.09
C ARG A 13 -6.36 12.68 7.97
N GLY A 14 -5.11 12.22 8.02
CA GLY A 14 -4.70 10.99 8.67
C GLY A 14 -4.29 9.92 7.66
N PRO A 15 -4.07 8.68 8.12
CA PRO A 15 -3.54 7.62 7.29
C PRO A 15 -4.44 7.26 6.10
N GLU A 16 -3.87 7.18 4.91
CA GLU A 16 -4.59 6.88 3.67
C GLU A 16 -4.06 5.60 3.00
N PRO A 17 -4.95 4.65 2.62
CA PRO A 17 -4.55 3.41 1.97
C PRO A 17 -4.30 3.63 0.47
N GLN A 18 -3.20 3.07 -0.04
CA GLN A 18 -2.84 3.09 -1.45
C GLN A 18 -2.38 1.72 -1.95
N LYS A 19 -2.33 1.55 -3.27
CA LYS A 19 -1.86 0.33 -3.92
C LYS A 19 -0.91 0.68 -5.06
N TRP A 20 0.31 0.18 -4.98
CA TRP A 20 1.40 0.51 -5.92
C TRP A 20 1.95 -0.77 -6.55
N SER A 21 2.29 -0.72 -7.83
CA SER A 21 3.10 -1.77 -8.46
C SER A 21 4.57 -1.59 -8.06
N ALA A 22 5.39 -2.64 -8.15
CA ALA A 22 6.83 -2.55 -7.89
C ALA A 22 7.50 -1.47 -8.74
N GLU A 23 7.17 -1.39 -10.03
CA GLU A 23 7.66 -0.35 -10.95
C GLU A 23 7.27 1.06 -10.47
N GLY A 24 6.03 1.24 -10.01
CA GLY A 24 5.58 2.49 -9.40
C GLY A 24 6.32 2.79 -8.09
N LEU A 25 6.62 1.76 -7.29
CA LEU A 25 7.28 1.90 -5.99
C LEU A 25 8.74 2.36 -6.12
N TRP A 26 9.48 1.91 -7.14
CA TRP A 26 10.83 2.40 -7.44
C TRP A 26 10.86 3.91 -7.69
N GLY A 27 9.82 4.46 -8.32
CA GLY A 27 9.63 5.90 -8.49
C GLY A 27 9.29 6.65 -7.21
N GLN A 28 8.91 5.94 -6.14
CA GLN A 28 8.45 6.50 -4.86
C GLN A 28 9.42 6.22 -3.70
N LEU A 29 10.61 5.66 -3.93
CA LEU A 29 11.61 5.33 -2.90
C LEU A 29 12.08 6.51 -2.03
N GLY A 30 11.76 7.75 -2.44
CA GLY A 30 12.03 8.96 -1.66
C GLY A 30 10.82 9.52 -0.88
N ARG A 31 9.64 8.89 -0.93
CA ARG A 31 8.46 9.38 -0.20
C ARG A 31 8.62 9.16 1.30
N GLN A 32 8.60 10.26 2.03
CA GLN A 32 8.72 10.28 3.48
C GLN A 32 7.37 10.08 4.20
N ASP A 33 6.26 10.18 3.47
CA ASP A 33 4.92 9.96 3.99
C ASP A 33 4.51 8.48 4.08
N VAL A 34 5.36 7.54 3.64
CA VAL A 34 5.04 6.11 3.77
C VAL A 34 5.14 5.67 5.23
N ILE A 35 4.02 5.20 5.78
CA ILE A 35 3.93 4.67 7.15
C ILE A 35 4.36 3.20 7.16
N VAL A 36 3.74 2.38 6.30
CA VAL A 36 4.01 0.93 6.21
C VAL A 36 3.66 0.39 4.82
N ARG A 37 4.33 -0.70 4.43
CA ARG A 37 4.11 -1.42 3.18
C ARG A 37 3.91 -2.91 3.41
N PHE A 38 3.00 -3.51 2.65
CA PHE A 38 2.70 -4.93 2.64
C PHE A 38 2.83 -5.46 1.21
N ALA A 39 3.62 -6.51 1.02
CA ALA A 39 3.68 -7.21 -0.26
C ALA A 39 2.38 -8.00 -0.45
N LEU A 40 1.75 -7.87 -1.62
CA LEU A 40 0.51 -8.55 -1.95
C LEU A 40 0.82 -9.83 -2.72
N ASN A 41 0.13 -10.91 -2.38
CA ASN A 41 0.06 -12.07 -3.26
C ASN A 41 -0.91 -11.83 -4.44
N ASP A 42 -0.95 -12.74 -5.41
CA ASP A 42 -1.79 -12.60 -6.61
C ASP A 42 -3.29 -12.40 -6.29
N VAL A 43 -3.81 -13.06 -5.26
CA VAL A 43 -5.22 -12.91 -4.85
C VAL A 43 -5.47 -11.53 -4.24
N GLU A 44 -4.60 -11.08 -3.34
CA GLU A 44 -4.70 -9.76 -2.72
C GLU A 44 -4.48 -8.62 -3.73
N ALA A 45 -3.66 -8.85 -4.75
CA ALA A 45 -3.43 -7.93 -5.85
C ALA A 45 -4.69 -7.66 -6.69
N GLU A 46 -5.75 -8.45 -6.56
CA GLU A 46 -7.06 -8.19 -7.19
C GLU A 46 -8.07 -7.51 -6.25
N LEU A 47 -7.79 -7.46 -4.95
CA LEU A 47 -8.72 -6.90 -3.97
C LEU A 47 -8.79 -5.35 -4.02
N PRO A 48 -9.96 -4.77 -3.70
CA PRO A 48 -10.12 -3.32 -3.55
C PRO A 48 -9.47 -2.83 -2.24
N LEU A 49 -9.13 -1.53 -2.19
CA LEU A 49 -8.43 -0.90 -1.06
C LEU A 49 -9.15 -1.07 0.28
N ASP A 50 -10.48 -1.00 0.33
CA ASP A 50 -11.24 -1.19 1.58
C ASP A 50 -11.04 -2.59 2.17
N GLN A 51 -11.02 -3.63 1.33
CA GLN A 51 -10.74 -4.98 1.81
C GLN A 51 -9.29 -5.16 2.22
N LEU A 52 -8.35 -4.59 1.46
CA LEU A 52 -6.93 -4.60 1.84
C LEU A 52 -6.68 -3.88 3.17
N ALA A 53 -7.35 -2.75 3.43
CA ALA A 53 -7.25 -2.02 4.68
C ALA A 53 -7.77 -2.81 5.89
N ARG A 54 -8.72 -3.73 5.69
CA ARG A 54 -9.20 -4.64 6.74
C ARG A 54 -8.23 -5.79 7.01
N LEU A 55 -7.58 -6.32 5.97
CA LEU A 55 -6.59 -7.40 6.09
C LEU A 55 -5.25 -6.90 6.64
N HIS A 56 -4.85 -5.70 6.23
CA HIS A 56 -3.60 -5.05 6.58
C HIS A 56 -3.89 -3.71 7.27
N PRO A 57 -4.41 -3.72 8.50
CA PRO A 57 -4.72 -2.48 9.22
C PRO A 57 -3.44 -1.70 9.52
N ILE A 58 -3.60 -0.40 9.76
CA ILE A 58 -2.48 0.41 10.19
C ILE A 58 -1.90 -0.13 11.51
N PRO A 59 -0.57 -0.29 11.64
CA PRO A 59 0.04 -0.63 12.90
C PRO A 59 -0.28 0.42 13.97
N ARG A 60 -0.57 -0.04 15.19
CA ARG A 60 -0.88 0.81 16.36
C ARG A 60 0.37 1.42 16.97
#